data_AF-A0AAW5T8S1-F1
#
_entry.id   AF-A0AAW5T8S1-F1
#
_cell.length_a   1.000
_cell.length_b   1.000
_cell.length_c   1.000
_cell.angle_alpha   90.00
_cell.angle_beta   90.00
_cell.angle_gamma   90.00
#
_symmetry.space_group_name_H-M   'P 1'
#
loop_
_entity.id
_entity.type
_entity.pdbx_description
1 polymer ?
#
loop_
_entity_poly.entity_id
_entity_poly.type
_entity_poly.pdbx_seq_one_letter_code
_entity_poly.pdbx_strand_id
1 'polypeptide(L)'
;MTADAPSAIATQTLRGHPRAPDLAIFTGVGSAVVFTYAHLLPNFWPDFQDSYLSGPRVNVTWFSWITALSEIGTGLLFAYAGLRAKRAGA
;
A
#
# COMPACT_ATOMS: atom_id res chain seq x y z
N MET A 1 19.10 20.80 -18.61
CA MET A 1 18.13 20.83 -17.49
C MET A 1 17.60 19.41 -17.34
N THR A 2 18.24 18.59 -16.50
CA THR A 2 17.87 17.19 -16.27
C THR A 2 16.78 17.15 -15.21
N ALA A 3 15.61 16.59 -15.54
CA ALA A 3 14.58 16.31 -14.56
C ALA A 3 15.16 15.37 -13.49
N ASP A 4 15.05 15.77 -12.23
CA ASP A 4 15.33 14.95 -11.07
C ASP A 4 14.34 13.77 -11.01
N ALA A 5 14.81 12.59 -10.60
CA ALA A 5 14.02 11.34 -10.60
C ALA A 5 12.54 11.47 -10.14
N PRO A 6 12.18 12.24 -9.09
CA PRO A 6 10.79 12.41 -8.70
C PRO A 6 9.91 13.12 -9.75
N SER A 7 10.44 14.11 -10.47
CA SER A 7 9.68 14.83 -11.50
C SER A 7 9.46 13.97 -12.75
N ALA A 8 10.38 13.04 -13.05
CA ALA A 8 10.22 12.03 -14.10
C ALA A 8 9.10 11.02 -13.77
N ILE A 9 9.01 10.56 -12.53
CA ILE A 9 7.96 9.62 -12.08
C ILE A 9 6.57 10.29 -12.10
N ALA A 10 6.49 11.55 -11.64
CA ALA A 10 5.26 12.34 -11.68
C ALA A 10 4.76 12.56 -13.12
N THR A 11 5.65 12.94 -14.04
CA THR A 11 5.29 13.12 -15.46
C THR A 11 4.91 11.81 -16.14
N GLN A 12 5.55 10.69 -15.81
CA GLN A 12 5.20 9.38 -16.34
C GLN A 12 3.80 8.94 -15.90
N THR A 13 3.43 9.22 -14.66
CA THR A 13 2.10 8.94 -14.11
C THR A 13 1.03 9.83 -14.77
N LEU A 14 1.30 11.13 -14.92
CA LEU A 14 0.40 12.09 -15.57
C LEU A 14 0.20 11.85 -17.08
N ARG A 15 1.19 11.27 -17.76
CA ARG A 15 1.13 10.99 -19.21
C ARG A 15 0.40 9.70 -19.60
N GLY A 16 -0.19 8.98 -18.65
CA GLY A 16 -0.87 7.72 -18.96
C GLY A 16 0.10 6.63 -19.40
N HIS A 17 1.28 6.55 -18.76
CA HIS A 17 2.29 5.58 -19.15
C HIS A 17 1.76 4.14 -19.00
N PRO A 18 2.01 3.23 -19.95
CA PRO A 18 1.40 1.90 -19.98
C PRO A 18 1.70 1.03 -18.75
N ARG A 19 2.77 1.34 -18.02
CA ARG A 19 3.16 0.66 -16.76
C ARG A 19 2.49 1.22 -15.51
N ALA A 20 1.87 2.40 -15.56
CA ALA A 20 1.25 3.02 -14.39
C ALA A 20 0.15 2.13 -13.75
N PRO A 21 -0.72 1.44 -14.52
CA PRO A 21 -1.68 0.51 -13.94
C PRO A 21 -1.02 -0.69 -13.24
N ASP A 22 0.04 -1.25 -13.81
CA ASP A 22 0.77 -2.37 -13.19
C ASP A 22 1.48 -1.96 -11.90
N LEU A 23 2.08 -0.77 -11.87
CA LEU A 23 2.69 -0.21 -10.66
C LEU A 23 1.64 0.07 -9.58
N ALA A 24 0.46 0.58 -9.95
CA ALA A 24 -0.63 0.80 -8.99
C ALA A 24 -1.13 -0.53 -8.38
N ILE A 25 -1.21 -1.59 -9.19
CA ILE A 25 -1.56 -2.94 -8.72
C ILE A 25 -0.49 -3.47 -7.77
N PHE A 26 0.78 -3.43 -8.19
CA PHE A 26 1.89 -3.95 -7.41
C PHE A 26 2.01 -3.22 -6.07
N THR A 27 2.02 -1.89 -6.08
CA THR A 27 2.08 -1.07 -4.86
C THR A 27 0.85 -1.31 -3.99
N GLY A 28 -0.35 -1.34 -4.57
CA GLY A 28 -1.58 -1.52 -3.80
C GLY A 28 -1.65 -2.87 -3.09
N VAL A 29 -1.43 -3.96 -3.82
CA VAL A 29 -1.44 -5.32 -3.26
C VAL A 29 -0.28 -5.52 -2.30
N GLY A 30 0.94 -5.10 -2.68
CA GLY A 30 2.13 -5.22 -1.86
C GLY A 30 1.96 -4.52 -0.50
N SER A 31 1.51 -3.27 -0.51
CA SER A 31 1.22 -2.53 0.72
C SER A 31 0.13 -3.19 1.56
N ALA A 32 -0.98 -3.63 0.94
CA ALA A 32 -2.06 -4.28 1.69
C ALA A 32 -1.59 -5.56 2.40
N VAL A 33 -0.76 -6.37 1.73
CA VAL A 33 -0.17 -7.59 2.32
C VAL A 33 0.79 -7.23 3.46
N VAL A 34 1.69 -6.27 3.24
CA VAL A 34 2.67 -5.86 4.25
C VAL A 34 1.99 -5.28 5.49
N PHE A 35 1.03 -4.38 5.35
CA PHE A 35 0.31 -3.80 6.49
C PHE A 35 -0.55 -4.83 7.22
N THR A 36 -1.17 -5.76 6.49
CA THR A 36 -1.87 -6.90 7.10
C THR A 36 -0.91 -7.75 7.94
N TYR A 37 0.27 -8.06 7.40
CA TYR A 37 1.31 -8.81 8.12
C TYR A 37 1.82 -8.07 9.35
N ALA A 38 2.14 -6.78 9.20
CA ALA A 38 2.71 -5.95 10.25
C ALA A 38 1.77 -5.78 11.44
N HIS A 39 0.47 -5.64 11.19
CA HIS A 39 -0.52 -5.29 12.23
C HIS A 39 -1.42 -6.43 12.67
N LEU A 40 -1.77 -7.37 11.78
CA LEU A 40 -2.81 -8.37 12.05
C LEU A 40 -2.27 -9.78 12.23
N LEU A 41 -1.07 -10.10 11.74
CA LEU A 41 -0.53 -11.45 11.92
C LEU A 41 0.14 -11.64 13.29
N PRO A 42 0.16 -12.88 13.82
CA PRO A 42 0.97 -13.22 14.98
C PRO A 42 2.46 -12.99 14.70
N ASN A 43 3.25 -12.79 15.76
CA ASN A 43 4.68 -12.52 15.64
C ASN A 43 5.45 -13.71 15.05
N PHE A 44 5.73 -13.66 13.74
CA PHE A 44 6.69 -14.53 13.06
C PHE A 44 8.06 -13.84 12.97
N TRP A 45 8.08 -12.51 12.78
CA TRP A 45 9.27 -11.65 12.80
C TRP A 45 8.99 -10.39 13.63
N PRO A 46 9.14 -10.45 14.96
CA PRO A 46 8.71 -9.40 15.88
C PRO A 46 9.40 -8.05 15.65
N ASP A 47 10.61 -8.01 15.12
CA ASP A 47 11.34 -6.75 14.86
C ASP A 47 10.74 -5.91 13.72
N PHE A 48 9.87 -6.50 12.90
CA PHE A 48 9.21 -5.84 11.77
C PHE A 48 7.68 -5.77 11.95
N GLN A 49 7.17 -6.14 13.12
CA GLN A 49 5.74 -6.21 13.41
C GLN A 49 5.40 -5.32 14.59
N ASP A 50 4.28 -4.62 14.48
CA ASP A 50 3.59 -4.03 15.62
C ASP A 50 2.19 -4.64 15.67
N SER A 51 2.17 -5.92 16.07
CA SER A 51 0.99 -6.77 16.01
C SER A 51 -0.07 -6.31 17.00
N TYR A 52 -1.27 -6.06 16.50
CA TYR A 52 -2.41 -5.64 17.32
C TYR A 52 -3.06 -6.82 18.05
N LEU A 53 -2.77 -8.05 17.61
CA LEU A 53 -3.39 -9.27 18.11
C LEU A 53 -2.50 -10.06 19.09
N SER A 54 -1.20 -9.76 19.17
CA SER A 54 -0.25 -10.52 20.01
C SER A 54 0.57 -9.62 20.95
N GLY A 55 0.96 -10.16 22.12
CA GLY A 55 1.72 -9.42 23.14
C GLY A 55 0.89 -8.45 24.02
N PRO A 56 1.54 -7.69 24.93
CA PRO A 56 0.88 -6.68 25.74
C PRO A 56 0.41 -5.51 24.85
N ARG A 57 -0.90 -5.42 24.63
CA ARG A 57 -1.55 -4.37 23.81
C ARG A 57 -1.62 -3.01 24.53
N VAL A 58 -0.53 -2.56 25.15
CA VAL A 58 -0.53 -1.34 25.97
C VAL A 58 -0.53 -0.05 25.12
N ASN A 59 -0.15 -0.14 23.85
CA ASN A 59 -0.03 1.03 22.96
C ASN A 59 -0.98 1.03 21.74
N VAL A 60 -1.80 -0.02 21.57
CA VAL A 60 -2.76 -0.11 20.46
C VAL A 60 -4.05 0.59 20.86
N THR A 61 -4.37 1.67 20.16
CA THR A 61 -5.55 2.50 20.43
C THR A 61 -6.63 2.35 19.36
N TRP A 62 -7.83 2.88 19.60
CA TRP A 62 -8.86 2.98 18.56
C TRP A 62 -8.37 3.76 17.31
N PHE A 63 -7.49 4.74 17.52
CA PHE A 63 -6.89 5.51 16.42
C PHE A 63 -5.90 4.64 15.63
N SER A 64 -5.09 3.82 16.31
CA SER A 64 -4.19 2.85 15.67
C SER A 64 -4.95 1.88 14.75
N TRP A 65 -6.16 1.46 15.15
CA TRP A 65 -7.04 0.65 14.32
C TRP A 65 -7.54 1.38 13.07
N ILE A 66 -7.92 2.66 13.20
CA ILE A 66 -8.33 3.47 12.05
C ILE A 66 -7.19 3.62 11.06
N THR A 67 -5.98 3.90 11.55
CA THR A 67 -4.79 4.03 10.69
C THR A 67 -4.52 2.72 9.94
N ALA A 68 -4.42 1.58 10.64
CA ALA A 68 -4.13 0.30 10.00
C ALA A 68 -5.18 -0.11 8.96
N LEU A 69 -6.47 0.08 9.26
CA LEU A 69 -7.55 -0.20 8.31
C LEU A 69 -7.51 0.75 7.11
N SER A 70 -7.13 2.02 7.32
CA SER A 70 -6.96 2.99 6.24
C SER A 70 -5.79 2.63 5.35
N GLU A 71 -4.65 2.23 5.91
CA GLU A 71 -3.46 1.80 5.16
C GLU A 71 -3.74 0.58 4.28
N ILE A 72 -4.36 -0.47 4.85
CA ILE A 72 -4.78 -1.66 4.11
C ILE A 72 -5.82 -1.29 3.04
N GLY A 73 -6.83 -0.50 3.42
CA GLY A 73 -7.89 -0.06 2.52
C GLY A 73 -7.38 0.76 1.34
N THR A 74 -6.46 1.70 1.57
CA THR A 74 -5.81 2.47 0.51
C THR A 74 -5.01 1.57 -0.42
N GLY A 75 -4.27 0.59 0.10
CA GLY A 75 -3.59 -0.41 -0.73
C GLY A 75 -4.56 -1.13 -1.68
N LEU A 76 -5.68 -1.62 -1.14
CA LEU A 76 -6.72 -2.27 -1.94
C LEU A 76 -7.34 -1.33 -2.99
N LEU A 77 -7.58 -0.06 -2.65
CA LEU A 77 -8.10 0.93 -3.59
C LEU A 77 -7.12 1.23 -4.73
N PHE A 78 -5.82 1.32 -4.44
CA PHE A 78 -4.78 1.48 -5.45
C PHE A 78 -4.75 0.27 -6.40
N ALA A 79 -4.83 -0.94 -5.84
CA ALA A 79 -4.86 -2.15 -6.64
C ALA A 79 -6.10 -2.22 -7.53
N TYR A 80 -7.27 -1.90 -6.98
CA TYR A 80 -8.52 -1.82 -7.72
C TYR A 80 -8.47 -0.78 -8.83
N ALA A 81 -7.96 0.42 -8.55
CA ALA A 81 -7.82 1.48 -9.55
C ALA A 81 -6.91 1.06 -10.71
N GLY A 82 -5.78 0.42 -10.41
CA GLY A 82 -4.88 -0.12 -11.44
C GLY A 82 -5.56 -1.21 -12.28
N LEU A 83 -6.26 -2.17 -11.66
CA LEU A 83 -7.02 -3.20 -12.37
C LEU A 83 -8.10 -2.60 -13.28
N ARG A 84 -8.83 -1.59 -12.79
CA ARG A 84 -9.85 -0.89 -13.56
C ARG A 84 -9.23 -0.17 -14.76
N ALA A 85 -8.11 0.51 -14.58
CA ALA A 85 -7.40 1.19 -15.66
C ALA A 85 -6.92 0.21 -16.75
N LYS A 86 -6.41 -0.98 -16.37
CA LYS A 86 -6.03 -2.02 -17.33
C LYS A 86 -7.20 -2.51 -18.17
N ARG A 87 -8.37 -2.71 -17.54
CA ARG A 87 -9.59 -3.15 -18.23
C ARG A 87 -10.16 -2.08 -19.16
N ALA A 88 -9.98 -0.80 -18.83
CA ALA A 88 -10.46 0.30 -19.66
C ALA A 88 -9.54 0.62 -20.85
N GLY A 89 -8.27 0.19 -20.79
CA GLY A 89 -7.29 0.37 -21.86
C GLY A 89 -7.06 -0.88 -22.74
N ALA A 90 -7.78 -1.98 -22.48
CA ALA A 90 -7.79 -3.21 -23.28
C ALA A 90 -9.03 -3.24 -24.18
#